data_AF-A0A936RAB0-F1
#
_entry.id   AF-A0A936RAB0-F1
#
_cell.length_a   1.000
_cell.length_b   1.000
_cell.length_c   1.000
_cell.angle_alpha   90.00
_cell.angle_beta   90.00
_cell.angle_gamma   90.00
#
_symmetry.space_group_name_H-M   'P 1'
#
loop_
_entity.id
_entity.type
_entity.pdbx_description
1 polymer ?
#
loop_
_entity_poly.entity_id
_entity_poly.type
_entity_poly.pdbx_seq_one_letter_code
_entity_poly.pdbx_strand_id
1 'polypeptide(L)'
;MKKSAVLLILVASVLLAVISCKTVGRIAAKYWLNREIKEFVSNCENKVGLVIGNEKANKYCDCSVDLVAEKYHNYQDAKNITVMEILDFINKCK
;
A
#
# COMPACT_ATOMS: atom_id res chain seq x y z
N MET A 1 -2.48 39.14 -31.45
CA MET A 1 -2.57 37.68 -31.70
C MET A 1 -1.55 36.85 -30.90
N LYS A 2 -0.30 37.30 -30.67
CA LYS A 2 0.73 36.50 -29.96
C LYS A 2 0.51 36.28 -28.45
N LYS A 3 -0.16 37.20 -27.74
CA LYS A 3 -0.36 37.14 -26.28
C LYS A 3 -1.39 36.08 -25.84
N SER A 4 -2.45 35.85 -26.63
CA SER A 4 -3.46 34.81 -26.36
C SER A 4 -2.93 33.40 -26.53
N ALA A 5 -2.01 33.18 -27.48
CA ALA A 5 -1.38 31.88 -27.69
C ALA A 5 -0.47 31.50 -26.50
N VAL A 6 0.26 32.47 -25.94
CA VAL A 6 1.12 32.25 -24.76
C VAL A 6 0.30 31.95 -23.51
N LEU A 7 -0.85 32.61 -23.33
CA LEU A 7 -1.76 32.32 -22.21
C LEU A 7 -2.35 30.91 -22.28
N LEU A 8 -2.72 30.45 -23.48
CA LEU A 8 -3.26 29.10 -23.70
C LEU A 8 -2.23 27.99 -23.42
N ILE A 9 -0.95 28.24 -23.75
CA ILE A 9 0.15 27.29 -23.52
C ILE A 9 0.47 27.15 -22.02
N LEU A 10 0.38 28.24 -21.25
CA LEU A 10 0.60 28.20 -19.79
C LEU A 10 -0.50 27.43 -19.05
N VAL A 11 -1.76 27.58 -19.46
CA VAL A 11 -2.90 26.86 -18.85
C VAL A 11 -2.82 25.35 -19.15
N ALA A 12 -2.34 24.95 -20.33
CA ALA A 12 -2.14 23.55 -20.69
C ALA A 12 -1.06 22.85 -19.85
N SER A 13 -0.04 23.59 -19.39
CA SER A 13 1.05 23.03 -18.57
C SER A 13 0.64 22.66 -17.12
N VAL A 14 -0.41 23.30 -16.59
CA VAL A 14 -0.92 23.07 -15.22
C VAL A 14 -1.80 21.81 -15.15
N LEU A 15 -2.45 21.42 -16.26
CA LEU A 15 -3.34 20.25 -16.30
C LEU A 15 -2.60 18.91 -16.34
N LEU A 16 -1.31 18.89 -16.70
CA LEU A 16 -0.49 17.68 -16.75
C LEU A 16 0.12 17.29 -15.39
N ALA A 17 0.07 18.15 -14.38
CA ALA A 17 0.70 17.91 -13.07
C ALA A 17 -0.18 17.12 -12.07
N VAL A 18 -1.44 16.83 -12.39
CA VAL A 18 -2.38 16.21 -11.44
C VAL A 18 -2.43 14.67 -11.53
N ILE A 19 -1.67 14.06 -12.43
CA ILE A 19 -1.53 12.59 -12.52
C ILE A 19 -0.47 12.12 -11.50
N SER A 20 -0.59 12.55 -10.25
CA SER A 20 0.05 11.83 -9.14
C SER A 20 -0.85 10.65 -8.81
N CYS A 21 -0.65 9.56 -9.55
CA CYS A 21 -1.33 8.29 -9.33
C CYS A 21 -0.91 7.69 -7.98
N LYS A 22 -1.45 8.24 -6.88
CA LYS A 22 -1.46 7.60 -5.55
C LYS A 22 -2.83 6.95 -5.27
N THR A 23 -3.58 6.64 -6.32
CA THR A 23 -4.88 5.97 -6.22
C THR A 23 -4.83 4.61 -6.89
N VAL A 24 -3.73 3.86 -6.69
CA VAL A 24 -3.80 2.41 -6.84
C VAL A 24 -4.57 1.92 -5.63
N GLY A 25 -5.85 1.61 -5.83
CA GLY A 25 -6.67 1.03 -4.76
C GLY A 25 -6.02 -0.25 -4.25
N ARG A 26 -5.96 -0.41 -2.92
CA ARG A 26 -5.44 -1.63 -2.31
C ARG A 26 -6.31 -2.81 -2.69
N ILE A 27 -5.68 -3.90 -3.12
CA ILE A 27 -6.39 -5.16 -3.38
C ILE A 27 -7.03 -5.66 -2.09
N ALA A 28 -6.38 -5.45 -0.94
CA ALA A 28 -6.94 -5.81 0.36
C ALA A 28 -8.30 -5.16 0.64
N ALA A 29 -8.59 -3.96 0.08
CA ALA A 29 -9.88 -3.30 0.25
C ALA A 29 -11.04 -3.99 -0.49
N LYS A 30 -10.75 -4.96 -1.35
CA LYS A 30 -11.76 -5.83 -1.98
C LYS A 30 -12.34 -6.83 -0.97
N TYR A 31 -11.53 -7.28 0.00
CA TYR A 31 -11.89 -8.36 0.91
C TYR A 31 -12.05 -7.89 2.36
N TRP A 32 -11.27 -6.89 2.77
CA TRP A 32 -11.18 -6.42 4.16
C TRP A 32 -11.66 -4.98 4.30
N LEU A 33 -12.12 -4.64 5.51
CA LEU A 33 -12.42 -3.26 5.87
C LEU A 33 -11.13 -2.45 6.05
N ASN A 34 -11.21 -1.14 5.79
CA ASN A 34 -10.07 -0.23 6.00
C ASN A 34 -9.47 -0.30 7.41
N ARG A 35 -10.28 -0.59 8.43
CA ARG A 35 -9.81 -0.78 9.81
C ARG A 35 -8.96 -2.05 9.96
N GLU A 36 -9.33 -3.13 9.28
CA GLU A 36 -8.67 -4.43 9.33
C GLU A 36 -7.33 -4.38 8.58
N ILE A 37 -7.28 -3.66 7.46
CA ILE A 37 -6.05 -3.39 6.73
C ILE A 37 -5.04 -2.65 7.63
N LYS A 38 -5.49 -1.60 8.33
CA LYS A 38 -4.64 -0.84 9.26
C LYS A 38 -4.18 -1.70 10.43
N GLU A 39 -5.09 -2.49 11.00
CA GLU A 39 -4.79 -3.41 12.10
C GLU A 39 -3.76 -4.47 11.67
N PHE A 40 -3.91 -5.04 10.47
CA PHE A 40 -2.95 -5.98 9.91
C PHE A 40 -1.57 -5.36 9.77
N VAL A 41 -1.46 -4.19 9.12
CA VAL A 41 -0.18 -3.53 8.87
C VAL A 41 0.52 -3.21 10.20
N SER A 42 -0.21 -2.66 11.18
CA SER A 42 0.36 -2.38 12.51
C SER A 42 0.83 -3.64 13.24
N ASN A 43 0.04 -4.73 13.20
CA ASN A 43 0.42 -6.00 13.81
C ASN A 43 1.61 -6.64 13.10
N CYS A 44 1.67 -6.57 11.78
CA CYS A 44 2.79 -7.01 10.98
C CYS A 44 4.06 -6.26 11.41
N GLU A 45 4.01 -4.92 11.45
CA GLU A 45 5.13 -4.07 11.85
C GLU A 45 5.66 -4.44 13.25
N ASN A 46 4.77 -4.62 14.22
CA ASN A 46 5.13 -5.01 15.58
C ASN A 46 5.80 -6.39 15.63
N LYS A 47 5.32 -7.35 14.83
CA LYS A 47 5.84 -8.73 14.80
C LYS A 47 7.20 -8.81 14.09
N VAL A 48 7.34 -8.14 12.95
CA VAL A 48 8.53 -8.28 12.08
C VAL A 48 9.57 -7.19 12.32
N GLY A 49 9.20 -6.06 12.94
CA GLY A 49 10.11 -4.96 13.23
C GLY A 49 11.32 -5.37 14.07
N LEU A 50 11.15 -6.36 14.94
CA LEU A 50 12.24 -6.99 15.72
C LEU A 50 13.21 -7.81 14.86
N VAL A 51 12.78 -8.26 13.67
CA VAL A 51 13.54 -9.15 12.78
C VAL A 51 14.19 -8.36 11.63
N ILE A 52 13.44 -7.46 10.99
CA ILE A 52 13.86 -6.75 9.78
C ILE A 52 14.18 -5.25 10.00
N GLY A 53 13.96 -4.76 11.22
CA GLY A 53 14.08 -3.35 11.59
C GLY A 53 12.81 -2.56 11.34
N ASN A 54 12.42 -1.72 12.32
CA ASN A 54 11.18 -0.94 12.29
C ASN A 54 11.05 -0.02 11.06
N GLU A 55 12.17 0.56 10.61
CA GLU A 55 12.18 1.45 9.42
C GLU A 55 11.77 0.70 8.14
N LYS A 56 12.17 -0.56 8.01
CA LYS A 56 11.83 -1.40 6.85
C LYS A 56 10.47 -2.08 7.01
N ALA A 57 10.04 -2.31 8.25
CA ALA A 57 8.82 -3.02 8.57
C ALA A 57 7.59 -2.38 7.92
N ASN A 58 7.44 -1.05 8.00
CA ASN A 58 6.32 -0.35 7.39
C ASN A 58 6.23 -0.63 5.88
N LYS A 59 7.32 -0.39 5.13
CA LYS A 59 7.35 -0.58 3.68
C LYS A 59 6.93 -2.01 3.28
N TYR A 60 7.46 -3.01 3.96
CA TYR A 60 7.20 -4.40 3.60
C TYR A 60 5.85 -4.92 4.07
N CYS A 61 5.40 -4.51 5.26
CA CYS A 61 4.06 -4.83 5.75
C CYS A 61 2.99 -4.19 4.86
N ASP A 62 3.21 -2.94 4.43
CA ASP A 62 2.33 -2.24 3.51
C ASP A 62 2.21 -2.93 2.15
N CYS A 63 3.32 -3.46 1.62
CA CYS A 63 3.29 -4.25 0.39
C CYS A 63 2.60 -5.61 0.60
N SER A 64 2.88 -6.28 1.72
CA SER A 64 2.40 -7.64 1.96
C SER A 64 0.90 -7.73 2.21
N VAL A 65 0.24 -6.65 2.66
CA VAL A 65 -1.18 -6.68 3.06
C VAL A 65 -2.10 -7.11 1.91
N ASP A 66 -1.79 -6.72 0.68
CA ASP A 66 -2.56 -7.10 -0.50
C ASP A 66 -2.39 -8.60 -0.81
N LEU A 67 -1.17 -9.14 -0.69
CA LEU A 67 -0.88 -10.56 -0.88
C LEU A 67 -1.55 -11.43 0.19
N VAL A 68 -1.56 -10.95 1.44
CA VAL A 68 -2.21 -11.65 2.55
C VAL A 68 -3.72 -11.64 2.38
N ALA A 69 -4.30 -10.49 2.04
CA ALA A 69 -5.74 -10.37 1.84
C ALA A 69 -6.25 -11.19 0.66
N GLU A 70 -5.47 -11.33 -0.42
CA GLU A 70 -5.81 -12.22 -1.54
C GLU A 70 -5.74 -13.70 -1.13
N LYS A 71 -4.82 -14.10 -0.25
CA LYS A 71 -4.76 -15.49 0.24
C LYS A 71 -5.84 -15.77 1.30
N TYR A 72 -6.11 -14.80 2.16
CA TYR A 72 -7.02 -14.89 3.30
C TYR A 72 -8.11 -13.83 3.14
N HIS A 73 -9.12 -14.12 2.30
CA HIS A 73 -10.23 -13.19 2.08
C HIS A 73 -10.95 -12.81 3.38
N ASN A 74 -11.00 -13.72 4.36
CA ASN A 74 -11.50 -13.42 5.70
C ASN A 74 -10.34 -12.93 6.60
N TYR A 75 -10.47 -11.71 7.10
CA TYR A 75 -9.47 -11.10 7.99
C TYR A 75 -9.24 -11.92 9.28
N GLN A 76 -10.25 -12.61 9.82
CA GLN A 76 -10.07 -13.40 11.05
C GLN A 76 -9.07 -14.55 10.86
N ASP A 77 -8.99 -15.12 9.66
CA ASP A 77 -8.00 -16.15 9.35
C ASP A 77 -6.59 -15.54 9.28
N ALA A 78 -6.48 -14.35 8.71
CA ALA A 78 -5.24 -13.60 8.61
C ALA A 78 -4.67 -13.15 9.97
N LYS A 79 -5.49 -13.04 11.03
CA LYS A 79 -5.01 -12.71 12.38
C LYS A 79 -4.17 -13.81 13.02
N ASN A 80 -4.40 -15.07 12.61
CA ASN A 80 -3.78 -16.25 13.21
C ASN A 80 -2.49 -16.68 12.51
N ILE A 81 -2.09 -15.97 11.44
CA ILE A 81 -0.88 -16.33 10.69
C ILE A 81 0.38 -16.09 11.53
N THR A 82 1.34 -16.96 11.33
CA THR A 82 2.61 -16.94 12.07
C THR A 82 3.53 -15.82 11.58
N VAL A 83 4.53 -15.46 12.39
CA VAL A 83 5.57 -14.50 11.97
C VAL A 83 6.33 -15.01 10.74
N MET A 84 6.55 -16.33 10.65
CA MET A 84 7.22 -16.95 9.50
C MET A 84 6.41 -16.80 8.22
N GLU A 85 5.10 -17.04 8.27
CA GLU A 85 4.23 -16.81 7.10
C GLU A 85 4.21 -15.34 6.68
N ILE A 86 4.18 -14.39 7.63
CA ILE A 86 4.27 -12.96 7.33
C ILE A 86 5.60 -12.65 6.61
N LEU A 87 6.71 -13.22 7.09
CA LEU A 87 8.02 -13.05 6.46
C LEU A 87 8.05 -13.62 5.03
N ASP A 88 7.36 -14.74 4.76
CA ASP A 88 7.24 -15.28 3.40
C ASP A 88 6.52 -14.32 2.46
N PHE A 89 5.46 -13.64 2.91
CA PHE A 89 4.80 -12.60 2.12
C PHE A 89 5.68 -11.37 1.93
N ILE A 90 6.37 -10.92 2.98
CA ILE A 90 7.33 -9.81 2.92
C ILE A 90 8.47 -10.10 1.93
N ASN A 91 8.97 -11.33 1.87
CA ASN A 91 10.03 -11.69 0.94
C ASN A 91 9.60 -11.59 -0.53
N LYS A 92 8.30 -11.72 -0.83
CA LYS A 92 7.74 -11.46 -2.18
C LYS A 92 7.67 -9.97 -2.53
N CYS A 93 7.87 -9.10 -1.54
CA CYS A 93 7.85 -7.64 -1.67
C CYS A 93 9.25 -7.01 -1.72
N LYS A 94 10.32 -7.81 -1.69
CA LYS A 94 11.71 -7.37 -1.89
C LYS A 94 12.03 -7.27 -3.36
#